data_AF-A0A1H0QP77-F1
#
_entry.id   AF-A0A1H0QP77-F1
#
_cell.length_a   1.000
_cell.length_b   1.000
_cell.length_c   1.000
_cell.angle_alpha   90.00
_cell.angle_beta   90.00
_cell.angle_gamma   90.00
#
_symmetry.space_group_name_H-M   'P 1'
#
loop_
_entity.id
_entity.type
_entity.pdbx_description
1 polymer ?
#
loop_
_entity_poly.entity_id
_entity_poly.type
_entity_poly.pdbx_seq_one_letter_code
_entity_poly.pdbx_strand_id
1 'polypeptide(L)' 'MKFFEENYSQEIPTRIKNLRKKYNITQSELGNAAQVSQVEKGGI' A
#
# COMPACT_ATOMS: atom_id res chain seq x y z
N MET A 1 -7.15 18.40 4.91
CA MET A 1 -7.63 18.00 6.27
C MET A 1 -6.48 17.22 6.90
N LYS A 2 -5.60 17.85 7.69
CA LYS A 2 -4.36 17.19 8.15
C LYS A 2 -4.57 15.90 8.94
N PHE A 3 -5.64 15.82 9.74
CA PHE A 3 -5.96 14.64 10.52
C PHE A 3 -6.28 13.41 9.65
N PHE A 4 -7.06 13.59 8.57
CA PHE A 4 -7.39 12.49 7.66
C PHE A 4 -6.20 12.11 6.79
N GLU A 5 -5.43 13.09 6.32
CA GLU A 5 -4.21 12.84 5.57
C GLU A 5 -3.19 12.05 6.40
N GLU A 6 -2.86 12.46 7.62
CA GLU A 6 -1.85 11.78 8.44
C GLU A 6 -2.29 10.39 8.91
N ASN A 7 -3.54 10.22 9.35
CA ASN A 7 -4.03 8.93 9.87
C ASN A 7 -4.34 7.94 8.74
N TYR A 8 -4.99 8.35 7.64
CA TYR A 8 -5.30 7.44 6.53
C TYR A 8 -4.09 7.19 5.61
N SER A 9 -3.14 8.14 5.52
CA SER A 9 -1.94 7.97 4.69
C SER A 9 -1.05 6.83 5.16
N GLN A 10 -1.10 6.45 6.44
CA GLN A 10 -0.30 5.32 6.96
C GLN A 10 -1.12 4.02 7.03
N GLU A 11 -2.44 4.12 7.23
CA GLU A 11 -3.34 2.97 7.21
C GLU A 11 -3.39 2.30 5.83
N ILE A 12 -3.43 3.08 4.74
CA ILE A 12 -3.54 2.55 3.38
C ILE A 12 -2.29 1.75 2.96
N PRO A 13 -1.04 2.27 3.09
CA PRO A 13 0.17 1.50 2.82
C PRO A 13 0.25 0.21 3.64
N THR A 14 -0.07 0.31 4.92
CA THR A 14 -0.01 -0.82 5.85
C THR A 14 -1.02 -1.90 5.48
N ARG A 15 -2.26 -1.50 5.16
CA ARG A 15 -3.33 -2.42 4.79
C ARG A 15 -3.06 -3.12 3.46
N ILE A 16 -2.57 -2.40 2.44
CA ILE A 16 -2.21 -2.99 1.15
C ILE A 16 -1.06 -3.99 1.32
N LYS A 17 -0.03 -3.62 2.08
CA LYS A 17 1.10 -4.51 2.37
C LYS A 17 0.67 -5.77 3.12
N ASN A 18 -0.22 -5.64 4.10
CA ASN A 18 -0.74 -6.78 4.85
C ASN A 18 -1.61 -7.70 4.00
N LEU A 19 -2.46 -7.14 3.13
CA LEU A 19 -3.26 -7.93 2.18
C LEU A 19 -2.37 -8.72 1.24
N ARG A 20 -1.37 -8.07 0.64
CA ARG A 20 -0.43 -8.73 -0.27
C ARG A 20 0.28 -9.91 0.41
N LYS A 21 0.78 -9.70 1.63
CA LYS A 21 1.42 -10.76 2.44
C LYS A 21 0.44 -11.87 2.81
N LYS A 22 -0.80 -11.55 3.18
CA LYS A 22 -1.82 -12.53 3.57
C LYS A 22 -2.14 -13.52 2.44
N TYR A 23 -2.15 -13.04 1.19
CA TYR A 23 -2.41 -13.86 0.02
C TYR A 23 -1.14 -14.39 -0.66
N ASN A 24 0.03 -14.21 -0.03
CA ASN A 24 1.34 -14.60 -0.56
C ASN A 24 1.63 -14.05 -1.97
N ILE A 25 1.06 -12.89 -2.31
CA ILE A 25 1.24 -12.27 -3.62
C ILE A 25 2.59 -11.54 -3.63
N THR A 26 3.42 -11.86 -4.61
CA THR A 26 4.68 -11.17 -4.88
C THR A 26 4.44 -9.92 -5.72
N GLN A 27 5.36 -8.96 -5.68
CA GLN A 27 5.24 -7.73 -6.48
C GLN A 27 5.18 -8.03 -7.99
N SER A 28 5.88 -9.07 -8.47
CA SER A 28 5.88 -9.48 -9.88
C SER A 28 4.55 -10.05 -10.37
N GLU A 29 3.69 -10.54 -9.47
CA GLU A 29 2.38 -11.09 -9.83
C GLU A 29 1.31 -10.00 -9.99
N LEU A 30 1.63 -8.74 -9.67
CA LEU A 30 0.72 -7.61 -9.76
C LEU A 30 0.85 -6.92 -11.12
N GLY A 31 -0.24 -6.84 -11.89
CA GLY A 31 -0.28 -6.07 -13.15
C GLY A 31 0.03 -4.57 -12.99
N ASN A 32 -0.07 -4.05 -11.76
CA ASN A 32 0.23 -2.67 -11.39
C ASN A 32 1.31 -2.58 -10.29
N ALA A 33 2.30 -3.47 -10.30
CA ALA A 33 3.37 -3.55 -9.31
C ALA A 33 3.99 -2.19 -8.92
N ALA A 34 4.29 -1.34 -9.91
CA ALA A 34 4.90 -0.02 -9.68
C ALA A 34 4.04 0.88 -8.78
N GLN A 35 2.73 0.94 -9.05
CA GLN A 35 1.79 1.74 -8.25
C GLN A 35 1.63 1.16 -6.85
N VAL A 36 1.49 -0.17 -6.75
CA VAL A 36 1.37 -0.84 -5.45
C VAL A 36 2.63 -0.61 -4.61
N SER A 37 3.82 -0.66 -5.21
CA SER A 37 5.08 -0.36 -4.52
C SER A 37 5.15 1.09 -4.03
N GLN A 38 4.65 2.05 -4.82
CA GLN A 38 4.60 3.47 -4.44
C GLN A 38 3.68 3.69 -3.24
N VAL A 39 2.47 3.12 -3.28
CA VAL A 39 1.50 3.23 -2.19
C VAL A 39 1.99 2.48 -0.94
N GLU A 40 2.58 1.29 -1.05
CA GLU A 40 3.17 0.55 0.09
C GLU A 40 4.30 1.33 0.78
N LYS A 41 4.95 2.28 0.09
CA LYS A 41 6.00 3.15 0.63
C LYS A 41 5.46 4.45 1.23
N GLY A 42 4.16 4.68 1.20
CA GLY A 42 3.54 5.93 1.65
C GLY A 42 3.70 7.09 0.67
N GLY A 43 4.09 6.80 -0.58
CA GLY A 43 4.02 7.79 -1.66
C GLY A 43 2.59 7.87 -2.16
N ILE A 44 1.88 8.92 -1.75
CA ILE A 44 0.60 9.33 -2.34
C ILE A 44 0.86 10.58 -3.18
#